data_AF-A0A3D4LL66-F1
#
_entry.id   AF-A0A3D4LL66-F1
#
_cell.length_a   1.000
_cell.length_b   1.000
_cell.length_c   1.000
_cell.angle_alpha   90.00
_cell.angle_beta   90.00
_cell.angle_gamma   90.00
#
_symmetry.space_group_name_H-M   'P 1'
#
loop_
_entity.id
_entity.type
_entity.pdbx_description
1 polymer ?
#
loop_
_entity_poly.entity_id
_entity_poly.type
_entity_poly.pdbx_seq_one_letter_code
_entity_poly.pdbx_strand_id
1 'polypeptide(L)' 'MITINDPVLFDANILINFKGQLKFLFQFFENIIIHRQVYEEVIGQPLKDEMESISDKSKIKIVEDNFPTDYA' A
#
# COMPACT_ATOMS: atom_id res chain seq x y z
N MET A 1 1.34 -16.25 -14.40
CA MET A 1 0.72 -15.56 -13.25
C MET A 1 0.30 -14.19 -13.75
N ILE A 2 -0.94 -13.77 -13.55
CA ILE A 2 -1.39 -12.46 -14.02
C ILE A 2 -0.89 -11.44 -13.00
N THR A 3 -0.10 -10.48 -13.46
CA THR A 3 0.34 -9.36 -12.64
C THR A 3 -0.30 -8.09 -13.17
N ILE A 4 -0.88 -7.31 -12.26
CA ILE A 4 -1.47 -6.02 -12.56
C ILE A 4 -0.33 -5.00 -12.58
N ASN A 5 -0.11 -4.43 -13.76
CA ASN A 5 0.94 -3.44 -13.99
C ASN A 5 0.46 -2.02 -13.68
N ASP A 6 -0.86 -1.79 -13.72
CA ASP A 6 -1.46 -0.50 -13.40
C ASP A 6 -1.25 -0.14 -11.92
N PRO A 7 -1.13 1.15 -11.58
CA PRO A 7 -1.03 1.58 -10.20
C PRO A 7 -2.31 1.29 -9.43
N VAL A 8 -2.19 0.59 -8.30
CA VAL A 8 -3.31 0.22 -7.45
C VAL A 8 -3.17 0.88 -6.09
N LEU A 9 -4.16 1.69 -5.74
CA LEU A 9 -4.26 2.35 -4.45
C LEU A 9 -4.89 1.42 -3.42
N PHE A 10 -4.18 1.15 -2.32
CA PHE A 10 -4.67 0.32 -1.22
C PHE A 10 -5.23 1.16 -0.09
N ASP A 11 -6.50 0.90 0.22
CA ASP A 11 -7.17 1.46 1.40
C ASP A 11 -6.69 0.78 2.69
N ALA A 12 -6.73 1.53 3.80
CA ALA A 12 -6.36 1.04 5.11
C ALA A 12 -7.11 -0.24 5.52
N ASN A 13 -8.40 -0.33 5.23
CA ASN A 13 -9.21 -1.50 5.61
C ASN A 13 -8.75 -2.76 4.89
N ILE A 14 -8.32 -2.64 3.63
CA ILE A 14 -7.76 -3.78 2.88
C ILE A 14 -6.45 -4.21 3.53
N LEU A 15 -5.57 -3.27 3.86
CA LEU A 15 -4.30 -3.58 4.52
C LEU A 15 -4.51 -4.26 5.88
N ILE A 16 -5.47 -3.80 6.66
CA ILE A 16 -5.81 -4.36 7.98
C ILE A 16 -6.40 -5.76 7.84
N ASN A 17 -7.34 -5.97 6.91
CA ASN A 17 -7.99 -7.26 6.70
C ASN A 17 -7.04 -8.34 6.19
N PHE A 18 -5.99 -7.95 5.46
CA PHE A 18 -4.96 -8.85 4.93
C PHE A 18 -3.69 -8.91 5.79
N LYS A 19 -3.74 -8.49 7.05
CA LYS A 19 -2.62 -8.61 7.99
C LYS A 19 -2.10 -10.05 8.06
N GLY A 20 -0.80 -10.25 7.89
CA GLY A 20 -0.12 -11.54 7.82
C GLY A 20 -0.16 -12.20 6.44
N GLN A 21 -0.82 -11.57 5.46
CA GLN A 21 -0.97 -12.05 4.09
C GLN A 21 -0.61 -10.98 3.04
N LEU A 22 0.00 -9.85 3.43
CA LEU A 22 0.32 -8.77 2.50
C LEU A 22 1.30 -9.23 1.42
N LYS A 23 2.26 -10.10 1.75
CA LYS A 23 3.16 -10.69 0.75
C LYS A 23 2.40 -11.46 -0.33
N PHE A 24 1.36 -12.21 0.06
CA PHE A 24 0.50 -12.93 -0.87
C PHE A 24 -0.34 -11.96 -1.71
N LEU A 25 -0.89 -10.91 -1.09
CA LEU A 25 -1.69 -9.92 -1.79
C LEU A 25 -0.84 -9.12 -2.80
N PHE A 26 0.33 -8.65 -2.38
CA PHE A 26 1.19 -7.77 -3.16
C PHE A 26 1.90 -8.46 -4.32
N GLN A 27 2.03 -9.79 -4.31
CA GLN A 27 2.64 -10.52 -5.43
C GLN A 27 1.86 -10.35 -6.76
N PHE A 28 0.58 -9.96 -6.70
CA PHE A 28 -0.27 -9.77 -7.87
C PHE A 28 -0.13 -8.37 -8.50
N PHE A 29 0.64 -7.46 -7.90
CA PHE A 29 0.73 -6.06 -8.30
C PHE A 29 2.20 -5.63 -8.47
N GLU A 30 2.49 -4.88 -9.53
CA GLU A 30 3.82 -4.26 -9.74
C GLU A 30 3.89 -2.83 -9.20
N ASN A 31 2.76 -2.13 -9.11
CA ASN A 31 2.69 -0.73 -8.65
C ASN A 31 1.64 -0.59 -7.54
N ILE A 32 2.07 -0.76 -6.29
CA ILE A 32 1.24 -0.60 -5.09
C ILE A 32 1.40 0.82 -4.58
N ILE A 33 0.29 1.52 -4.44
CA ILE A 33 0.25 2.88 -3.90
C ILE A 33 -0.44 2.84 -2.54
N ILE A 34 0.14 3.51 -1.56
CA ILE A 34 -0.41 3.65 -0.21
C ILE A 34 -0.33 5.11 0.19
N HIS A 35 -1.43 5.69 0.68
CA HIS A 35 -1.41 7.04 1.21
C HIS A 35 -0.51 7.13 2.43
N ARG A 36 0.25 8.21 2.54
CA ARG A 36 1.13 8.48 3.69
C ARG A 36 0.35 8.50 5.00
N GLN A 37 -0.83 9.10 5.02
CA GLN A 37 -1.71 9.10 6.19
C GLN A 37 -2.11 7.68 6.59
N VAL A 38 -2.45 6.83 5.61
CA VAL A 38 -2.76 5.42 5.87
C VAL A 38 -1.55 4.69 6.46
N TYR A 39 -0.37 4.89 5.88
CA TYR A 39 0.86 4.27 6.35
C TYR A 39 1.25 4.75 7.75
N GLU A 40 1.27 6.06 8.01
CA GLU A 40 1.80 6.62 9.25
C GLU A 40 0.80 6.55 10.41
N GLU A 41 -0.48 6.87 10.16
CA GLU A 41 -1.49 7.12 11.19
C GLU A 41 -2.49 5.99 11.38
N VAL A 42 -2.84 5.26 10.31
CA VAL A 42 -3.93 4.28 10.36
C VAL A 42 -3.43 2.86 10.61
N ILE A 43 -2.38 2.43 9.91
CA ILE A 43 -1.85 1.08 10.08
C ILE A 43 -0.84 1.02 11.24
N GLY A 44 -1.01 0.02 12.10
CA GLY A 44 -0.11 -0.19 13.23
C GLY A 44 1.26 -0.74 12.82
N GLN A 45 2.23 -0.67 13.75
CA GLN A 45 3.60 -1.17 13.56
C GLN A 45 3.69 -2.59 12.95
N PRO A 46 2.84 -3.57 13.32
CA PRO A 46 2.92 -4.90 12.73
C PRO A 46 2.70 -4.95 11.21
N LEU A 47 1.87 -4.05 10.66
CA LEU A 47 1.64 -3.97 9.21
C LEU A 47 2.82 -3.27 8.52
N LYS A 48 3.40 -2.25 9.16
CA LYS A 48 4.62 -1.58 8.69
C LYS A 48 5.77 -2.58 8.61
N ASP A 49 5.98 -3.36 9.67
CA ASP A 49 7.02 -4.40 9.72
C ASP A 49 6.80 -5.47 8.64
N GLU A 50 5.54 -5.87 8.42
CA GLU A 50 5.18 -6.80 7.35
C GLU A 50 5.51 -6.22 5.97
N MET A 51 5.13 -4.97 5.69
CA MET A 51 5.48 -4.28 4.44
C MET A 51 6.99 -4.15 4.26
N GLU A 52 7.72 -3.85 5.33
CA GLU A 52 9.17 -3.78 5.31
C GLU A 52 9.85 -5.15 5.12
N SER A 53 9.16 -6.24 5.43
CA SER A 53 9.64 -7.61 5.17
C SER A 53 9.44 -8.06 3.72
N ILE A 54 8.65 -7.31 2.93
CA ILE A 54 8.39 -7.63 1.53
C ILE A 54 9.66 -7.39 0.73
N SER A 55 10.10 -8.45 0.04
CA SER A 55 11.41 -8.53 -0.62
C SER A 55 11.59 -7.51 -1.74
N ASP A 56 10.49 -7.04 -2.33
CA ASP A 56 10.49 -6.07 -3.41
C ASP A 56 9.75 -4.79 -2.99
N LYS A 57 10.38 -4.02 -2.10
CA LYS A 57 9.87 -2.73 -1.63
C LYS A 57 9.69 -1.71 -2.76
N SER A 58 10.37 -1.90 -3.89
CA SER A 58 10.30 -0.98 -5.04
C SER A 58 8.90 -0.89 -5.64
N LYS A 59 8.07 -1.92 -5.40
CA LYS A 59 6.67 -1.98 -5.81
C LYS A 59 5.75 -1.10 -4.97
N ILE A 60 6.14 -0.77 -3.74
CA ILE A 60 5.29 -0.01 -2.79
C ILE A 60 5.72 1.46 -2.80
N LYS A 61 4.82 2.34 -3.24
CA LYS A 61 5.00 3.78 -3.25
C LYS A 61 4.09 4.41 -2.20
N ILE A 62 4.71 5.05 -1.22
CA ILE A 62 3.99 5.88 -0.26
C ILE A 62 3.83 7.26 -0.87
N VAL A 63 2.60 7.69 -1.09
CA VAL A 63 2.28 8.97 -1.72
C VAL A 63 1.61 9.89 -0.70
N GLU A 64 1.90 11.19 -0.78
CA GLU A 64 1.15 12.17 0.00
C GLU A 64 -0.22 12.38 -0.62
N ASP A 65 -1.20 12.74 0.21
CA ASP A 65 -2.46 13.33 -0.23
C ASP A 65 -2.20 14.73 -0.79
N ASN A 66 -1.54 14.80 -1.94
CA ASN A 66 -1.67 15.95 -2.81
C ASN A 66 -2.96 15.75 -3.60
N PHE A 67 -4.10 15.75 -2.91
CA PHE A 67 -5.32 16.21 -3.57
C PHE A 67 -4.97 17.63 -4.04
N PRO A 68 -5.03 17.95 -5.34
CA PRO A 68 -5.26 19.33 -5.70
C PRO A 68 -6.61 19.66 -5.10
N THR A 69 -6.61 20.29 -3.91
CA THR A 69 -7.73 21.10 -3.46
C THR A 69 -7.78 22.31 -4.37
N ASP A 70 -8.08 22.07 -5.64
CA ASP A 70 -8.23 23.07 -6.67
C ASP A 70 -9.64 22.93 -7.18
N TYR A 71 -10.61 23.27 -6.33
CA TYR A 71 -11.93 23.75 -6.74
C TYR A 71 -12.54 24.64 -5.65
N ALA A 72 -12.55 25.95 -6.00
CA ALA A 72 -13.37 27.07 -5.52
C ALA A 72 -12.99 27.79 -4.22
#